data_AF-A0A1G8UFU6-F1
#
_entry.id   AF-A0A1G8UFU6-F1
#
_cell.length_a   1.000
_cell.length_b   1.000
_cell.length_c   1.000
_cell.angle_alpha   90.00
_cell.angle_beta   90.00
_cell.angle_gamma   90.00
#
_symmetry.space_group_name_H-M   'P 1'
#
loop_
_entity.id
_entity.type
_entity.pdbx_description
1 polymer ?
#
loop_
_entity_poly.entity_id
_entity_poly.type
_entity_poly.pdbx_seq_one_letter_code
_entity_poly.pdbx_strand_id
1 'polypeptide(L)'
;MNRGVTTTSNRIMNAIGDKTLQVLFQIIAGIGALNWLSLEFFDTDLLVDTIGLTGDTYTAVIAVIGVAGALAVYNASAWFTDGDE
;
A
#
# COMPACT_ATOMS: atom_id res chain seq x y z
N MET A 1 -14.90 -39.73 13.45
CA MET A 1 -15.35 -38.57 12.66
C MET A 1 -14.62 -37.35 13.18
N ASN A 2 -13.60 -36.83 12.48
CA ASN A 2 -12.91 -35.58 12.88
C ASN A 2 -12.20 -34.85 11.72
N ARG A 3 -12.18 -35.42 10.51
CA ARG A 3 -11.47 -34.85 9.34
C ARG A 3 -12.07 -33.54 8.82
N GLY A 4 -13.41 -33.37 8.93
CA GLY A 4 -14.08 -32.16 8.45
C GLY A 4 -13.75 -30.90 9.25
N VAL A 5 -13.52 -31.03 10.56
CA VAL A 5 -13.17 -29.90 11.44
C VAL A 5 -11.73 -29.44 11.17
N THR A 6 -10.79 -30.38 10.97
CA THR A 6 -9.38 -30.05 10.69
C THR A 6 -9.20 -29.37 9.34
N THR A 7 -9.94 -29.79 8.30
CA THR A 7 -9.85 -29.17 6.97
C THR A 7 -10.38 -27.74 6.95
N THR A 8 -11.50 -27.46 7.64
CA THR A 8 -12.05 -26.10 7.74
C THR A 8 -11.11 -25.18 8.52
N SER A 9 -10.54 -25.66 9.63
CA SER A 9 -9.58 -24.90 10.43
C SER A 9 -8.33 -24.51 9.63
N ASN A 10 -7.79 -25.42 8.82
CA ASN A 10 -6.61 -25.14 7.99
C ASN A 10 -6.88 -24.10 6.90
N ARG A 11 -8.09 -24.10 6.31
CA ARG A 11 -8.47 -23.09 5.31
C ARG A 11 -8.59 -21.69 5.91
N ILE A 12 -9.14 -21.60 7.13
CA ILE A 12 -9.25 -20.34 7.86
C ILE A 12 -7.86 -19.80 8.21
N MET A 13 -6.96 -20.65 8.72
CA MET A 13 -5.58 -20.25 9.04
C MET A 13 -4.81 -19.76 7.80
N ASN A 14 -4.95 -20.43 6.66
CA ASN A 14 -4.32 -19.98 5.41
C ASN A 14 -4.90 -18.65 4.91
N ALA A 15 -6.23 -18.48 4.96
CA ALA A 15 -6.86 -17.23 4.53
C ALA A 15 -6.46 -16.01 5.39
N ILE A 16 -6.27 -16.22 6.71
CA ILE A 16 -5.77 -15.18 7.62
C ILE A 16 -4.30 -14.85 7.29
N GLY A 17 -3.48 -15.87 7.03
CA GLY A 17 -2.08 -15.69 6.62
C GLY A 17 -1.95 -14.89 5.31
N ASP A 18 -2.74 -15.25 4.30
CA ASP A 18 -2.75 -14.58 3.00
C ASP A 18 -3.19 -13.11 3.12
N LYS A 19 -4.22 -12.83 3.92
CA LYS A 19 -4.69 -11.45 4.17
C LYS A 19 -3.63 -10.63 4.92
N THR A 20 -2.96 -11.21 5.91
CA THR A 20 -1.89 -10.53 6.66
C THR A 20 -0.73 -10.16 5.74
N LEU A 21 -0.30 -11.09 4.87
CA LEU A 21 0.74 -10.82 3.89
C LEU A 21 0.33 -9.73 2.89
N GLN A 22 -0.92 -9.76 2.42
CA GLN A 22 -1.45 -8.73 1.53
C GLN A 22 -1.39 -7.33 2.16
N VAL A 23 -1.80 -7.21 3.43
CA VAL A 23 -1.75 -5.94 4.17
C VAL A 23 -0.31 -5.46 4.33
N LEU A 24 0.63 -6.36 4.67
CA LEU A 24 2.04 -6.01 4.79
C LEU A 24 2.63 -5.50 3.46
N PHE A 25 2.31 -6.16 2.35
CA PHE A 25 2.76 -5.70 1.03
C PHE A 25 2.16 -4.35 0.65
N GLN A 26 0.91 -4.07 1.01
CA GLN A 26 0.29 -2.75 0.79
C GLN A 26 0.99 -1.65 1.58
N ILE A 27 1.38 -1.90 2.83
CA ILE A 27 2.15 -0.95 3.64
C ILE A 27 3.51 -0.68 2.99
N ILE A 28 4.24 -1.73 2.63
CA ILE A 28 5.56 -1.61 2.01
C ILE A 28 5.47 -0.85 0.68
N ALA A 29 4.48 -1.18 -0.15
CA ALA A 29 4.25 -0.49 -1.42
C ALA A 29 3.87 0.98 -1.21
N GLY A 30 3.01 1.28 -0.23
CA GLY A 30 2.61 2.64 0.11
C GLY A 30 3.78 3.49 0.62
N ILE A 31 4.60 2.95 1.52
CA ILE A 31 5.83 3.60 2.00
C ILE A 31 6.82 3.80 0.84
N GLY A 32 6.99 2.78 -0.01
CA GLY A 32 7.86 2.87 -1.19
C GLY A 32 7.41 3.96 -2.16
N ALA A 33 6.10 4.07 -2.41
CA ALA A 33 5.54 5.13 -3.24
C ALA A 33 5.76 6.52 -2.65
N LEU A 34 5.58 6.68 -1.32
CA LEU A 34 5.84 7.96 -0.64
C LEU A 34 7.33 8.32 -0.60
N ASN A 35 8.20 7.33 -0.43
CA ASN A 35 9.65 7.53 -0.48
C ASN A 35 10.10 7.95 -1.89
N TRP A 36 9.62 7.26 -2.92
CA TRP A 36 9.88 7.62 -4.31
C TRP A 36 9.33 9.02 -4.63
N LEU A 37 8.11 9.34 -4.20
CA LEU A 37 7.53 10.68 -4.33
C LEU A 37 8.42 11.76 -3.70
N SER A 38 8.95 11.49 -2.50
CA SER A 38 9.85 12.41 -1.83
C SER A 38 11.11 12.67 -2.65
N LEU A 39 11.70 11.64 -3.26
CA LEU A 39 12.87 11.78 -4.13
C LEU A 39 12.53 12.57 -5.39
N GLU A 40 11.40 12.27 -6.03
CA GLU A 40 10.90 12.97 -7.21
C GLU A 40 10.60 14.45 -6.93
N PHE A 41 10.14 14.78 -5.74
CA PHE A 41 9.91 16.17 -5.34
C PHE A 41 11.22 16.95 -5.09
N PHE A 42 12.29 16.27 -4.65
CA PHE A 42 13.58 16.90 -4.38
C PHE A 42 14.49 17.00 -5.61
N ASP A 43 14.41 16.05 -6.54
CA ASP A 43 15.35 15.93 -7.67
C ASP A 43 14.66 15.95 -9.05
N THR A 44 13.34 15.85 -9.15
CA THR A 44 12.56 16.01 -10.39
C THR A 44 13.06 15.21 -11.61
N ASP A 45 13.63 14.03 -11.40
CA ASP A 45 14.36 13.31 -12.46
C ASP A 45 13.43 12.48 -13.39
N LEU A 46 12.32 11.91 -12.89
CA LEU A 46 11.49 11.04 -13.73
C LEU A 46 10.34 11.81 -14.40
N LEU A 47 9.52 12.53 -13.63
CA LEU A 47 8.30 13.14 -14.16
C LEU A 47 8.61 14.39 -14.99
N VAL A 48 9.61 15.18 -14.59
CA VAL A 48 10.00 16.38 -15.31
C VAL A 48 10.96 16.04 -16.44
N ASP A 49 12.07 15.35 -16.16
CA ASP A 49 13.11 15.15 -17.18
C ASP A 49 12.80 14.02 -18.17
N THR A 50 12.12 12.95 -17.76
CA THR A 50 11.78 11.84 -18.68
C THR A 50 10.42 12.02 -19.35
N ILE A 51 9.39 12.47 -18.60
CA ILE A 51 8.00 12.57 -19.11
C ILE A 51 7.68 14.00 -19.58
N GLY A 52 8.48 15.01 -19.20
CA GLY A 52 8.25 16.40 -19.60
C GLY A 52 7.05 17.04 -18.89
N LEU A 53 6.61 16.48 -17.76
CA LEU A 53 5.50 17.04 -16.99
C LEU A 53 5.96 18.31 -16.28
N THR A 54 5.23 19.41 -16.48
CA THR A 54 5.52 20.70 -15.84
C THR A 54 4.22 21.39 -15.43
N GLY A 55 4.33 22.39 -14.56
CA GLY A 55 3.21 23.21 -14.10
C GLY A 55 2.14 22.41 -13.34
N ASP A 56 0.87 22.78 -13.54
CA ASP A 56 -0.27 22.25 -12.77
C ASP A 56 -0.41 20.72 -12.87
N THR A 57 -0.09 20.14 -14.04
CA THR A 57 -0.16 18.69 -14.26
C THR A 57 0.85 17.93 -13.40
N TYR A 58 2.07 18.45 -13.27
CA TYR A 58 3.09 17.85 -12.40
C TYR A 58 2.63 17.87 -10.94
N THR A 59 2.15 19.02 -10.46
CA THR A 59 1.62 19.16 -9.10
C THR A 59 0.44 18.22 -8.83
N ALA A 60 -0.47 18.06 -9.80
CA ALA A 60 -1.59 17.14 -9.68
C ALA A 60 -1.14 15.67 -9.58
N VAL A 61 -0.16 15.23 -10.37
CA VAL A 61 0.37 13.87 -10.32
C VAL A 61 1.06 13.59 -8.98
N ILE A 62 1.90 14.51 -8.52
CA ILE A 62 2.55 14.41 -7.21
C ILE A 62 1.50 14.31 -6.08
N ALA A 63 0.46 15.15 -6.12
CA ALA A 63 -0.61 15.11 -5.13
C ALA A 63 -1.37 13.77 -5.14
N VAL A 64 -1.67 13.22 -6.32
CA VAL A 64 -2.36 11.92 -6.45
C VAL A 64 -1.52 10.80 -5.87
N ILE A 65 -0.23 10.74 -6.21
CA ILE A 65 0.67 9.69 -5.71
C ILE A 65 0.83 9.81 -4.19
N GLY A 66 0.98 11.04 -3.67
CA GLY A 66 1.06 11.29 -2.24
C GLY A 66 -0.19 10.85 -1.48
N VAL A 67 -1.37 11.24 -1.95
CA VAL A 67 -2.65 10.86 -1.33
C VAL A 67 -2.88 9.35 -1.43
N ALA A 68 -2.64 8.74 -2.59
CA ALA A 68 -2.82 7.30 -2.78
C ALA A 68 -1.87 6.48 -1.90
N GLY A 69 -0.59 6.87 -1.82
CA GLY A 69 0.39 6.23 -0.95
C GLY A 69 0.03 6.36 0.52
N ALA A 70 -0.37 7.56 0.97
CA ALA A 70 -0.81 7.78 2.34
C ALA A 70 -2.08 6.99 2.70
N LEU A 71 -3.08 6.95 1.81
CA LEU A 71 -4.29 6.15 2.01
C LEU A 71 -4.01 4.66 2.04
N ALA A 72 -3.09 4.16 1.20
CA ALA A 72 -2.70 2.75 1.21
C ALA A 72 -2.07 2.37 2.57
N VAL A 73 -1.17 3.20 3.09
CA VAL A 73 -0.57 2.97 4.41
C VAL A 73 -1.61 3.09 5.52
N TYR A 74 -2.44 4.13 5.51
CA TYR A 74 -3.47 4.36 6.53
C TYR A 74 -4.50 3.23 6.58
N ASN A 75 -5.06 2.83 5.44
CA ASN A 75 -6.07 1.77 5.38
C ASN A 75 -5.48 0.41 5.77
N ALA A 76 -4.23 0.15 5.42
CA ALA A 76 -3.55 -1.07 5.81
C ALA A 76 -3.12 -1.06 7.29
N SER A 77 -2.75 0.10 7.85
CA SER A 77 -2.47 0.23 9.29
C SER A 77 -3.74 0.16 10.13
N ALA A 78 -4.86 0.67 9.61
CA ALA A 78 -6.18 0.54 10.22
C ALA A 78 -6.54 -0.93 10.51
N TRP A 79 -6.14 -1.86 9.64
CA TRP A 79 -6.33 -3.30 9.90
C TRP A 79 -5.65 -3.79 11.19
N PHE A 80 -4.53 -3.17 11.60
CA PHE A 80 -3.81 -3.51 12.82
C PHE A 80 -4.29 -2.71 14.04
N THR A 81 -4.70 -1.46 13.84
CA THR A 81 -5.15 -0.57 14.94
C THR A 81 -6.63 -0.77 15.29
N ASP A 82 -7.45 -1.15 14.32
CA ASP A 82 -8.86 -1.50 14.53
C ASP A 82 -9.03 -2.96 14.98
N GLY A 83 -7.93 -3.62 15.33
CA GLY A 83 -7.95 -4.92 16.00
C GLY A 83 -8.49 -4.78 17.41
N ASP A 84 -9.82 -4.72 17.55
CA ASP A 84 -10.63 -5.16 18.71
C ASP A 84 -12.15 -4.91 18.49
N GLU A 85 -12.71 -5.25 17.32
CA GLU A 85 -14.15 -5.55 17.15
C GLU A 85 -14.38 -6.89 16.41
#